data_AF-A0A2U1VU89-F1
#
_entry.id   AF-A0A2U1VU89-F1
#
_cell.length_a   1.000
_cell.length_b   1.000
_cell.length_c   1.000
_cell.angle_alpha   90.00
_cell.angle_beta   90.00
_cell.angle_gamma   90.00
#
_symmetry.space_group_name_H-M   'P 1'
#
loop_
_entity.id
_entity.type
_entity.pdbx_description
1 polymer ?
#
loop_
_entity_poly.entity_id
_entity_poly.type
_entity_poly.pdbx_seq_one_letter_code
_entity_poly.pdbx_strand_id
1 'polypeptide(L)'
;MTIEEVQARLSAAQARLGREGRFALTLSLNGREECYITHWFRPDPHAFEDCRAVGSGTVSECLAALDRYVAVNAPASGADSRARNEAPVLMAAE
;
A
#
# COMPACT_ATOMS: atom_id res chain seq x y z
N MET A 1 -0.95 -8.41 18.94
CA MET A 1 -0.42 -7.23 18.23
C MET A 1 -1.22 -6.04 18.68
N THR A 2 -0.57 -4.96 19.10
CA THR A 2 -1.24 -3.74 19.56
C THR A 2 -1.43 -2.74 18.42
N ILE A 3 -2.27 -1.72 18.63
CA ILE A 3 -2.49 -0.67 17.63
C ILE A 3 -1.23 0.16 17.40
N GLU A 4 -0.43 0.38 18.45
CA GLU A 4 0.85 1.09 18.40
C GLU A 4 1.88 0.33 17.56
N GLU A 5 1.95 -1.00 17.68
CA GLU A 5 2.82 -1.83 16.85
C GLU A 5 2.43 -1.76 15.37
N VAL A 6 1.13 -1.76 15.07
CA VAL A 6 0.62 -1.58 13.70
C VAL A 6 0.98 -0.19 13.16
N GLN A 7 0.73 0.87 13.94
CA GLN A 7 1.06 2.25 13.56
C GLN A 7 2.56 2.45 13.31
N ALA A 8 3.42 1.87 14.15
CA ALA A 8 4.87 1.91 13.98
C ALA A 8 5.30 1.24 12.66
N ARG A 9 4.71 0.09 12.33
CA ARG A 9 4.97 -0.61 11.06
C ARG A 9 4.51 0.18 9.84
N LEU A 10 3.30 0.76 9.87
CA LEU A 10 2.80 1.61 8.79
C LEU A 10 3.69 2.84 8.57
N SER A 11 4.10 3.49 9.66
CA SER A 11 5.01 4.65 9.62
C SER A 11 6.38 4.28 9.04
N ALA A 12 6.95 3.14 9.44
CA ALA A 12 8.21 2.65 8.90
C ALA A 12 8.12 2.30 7.41
N ALA A 13 7.02 1.68 6.99
CA ALA A 13 6.75 1.39 5.58
C ALA A 13 6.65 2.67 4.74
N GLN A 14 5.92 3.68 5.23
CA GLN A 14 5.81 4.98 4.56
C GLN A 14 7.18 5.66 4.43
N ALA A 15 7.97 5.69 5.51
CA ALA A 15 9.31 6.27 5.48
C ALA A 15 10.22 5.62 4.42
N ARG A 16 10.06 4.32 4.15
CA ARG A 16 10.83 3.58 3.14
C ARG A 16 10.41 3.86 1.70
N LEU A 17 9.15 4.21 1.45
CA LEU A 17 8.65 4.50 0.10
C LEU A 17 8.93 5.94 -0.37
N GLY A 18 9.14 6.86 0.56
CA GLY A 18 9.20 8.30 0.28
C GLY A 18 8.00 9.00 0.91
N ARG A 19 8.18 10.27 1.28
CA ARG A 19 7.25 11.01 2.16
C ARG A 19 5.88 11.35 1.55
N GLU A 20 5.64 10.97 0.30
CA GLU A 20 4.37 11.26 -0.38
C GLU A 20 3.42 10.07 -0.24
N GLY A 21 2.19 10.34 0.18
CA GLY A 21 1.13 9.35 0.34
C GLY A 21 0.90 8.85 1.77
N ARG A 22 -0.09 7.95 1.93
CA ARG A 22 -0.47 7.34 3.21
C ARG A 22 -0.88 5.87 3.06
N PHE A 23 -0.65 5.08 4.11
CA PHE A 23 -1.28 3.77 4.24
C PHE A 23 -2.54 3.86 5.08
N ALA A 24 -3.59 3.15 4.66
CA ALA A 24 -4.80 2.97 5.45
C ALA A 24 -5.05 1.47 5.64
N LEU A 25 -5.23 1.06 6.90
CA LEU A 25 -5.70 -0.27 7.29
C LEU A 25 -7.17 -0.16 7.68
N THR A 26 -8.05 -0.84 6.95
CA THR A 26 -9.49 -0.82 7.16
C THR A 26 -9.95 -2.17 7.71
N LEU A 27 -10.77 -2.16 8.75
CA LEU A 27 -11.36 -3.36 9.34
C LEU A 27 -12.78 -3.58 8.81
N SER A 28 -13.11 -4.81 8.46
CA SER A 28 -14.48 -5.21 8.12
C SER A 28 -15.37 -5.21 9.37
N LEU A 29 -16.60 -4.69 9.24
CA LEU A 29 -17.60 -4.69 10.31
C LEU A 29 -18.50 -5.94 10.32
N ASN A 30 -18.15 -6.97 9.55
CA ASN A 30 -18.95 -8.19 9.36
C ASN A 30 -18.68 -9.29 10.40
N GLY A 31 -17.98 -8.97 11.49
CA GLY A 31 -17.63 -9.91 12.54
C GLY A 31 -16.52 -10.90 12.18
N ARG A 32 -15.88 -10.75 11.01
CA ARG A 32 -14.68 -11.50 10.62
C ARG A 32 -13.43 -10.67 10.94
N GLU A 33 -12.33 -11.34 11.26
CA GLU A 33 -11.01 -10.71 11.42
C GLU A 33 -10.39 -10.34 10.07
N GLU A 34 -11.16 -9.67 9.22
CA GLU A 34 -10.75 -9.30 7.87
C GLU A 34 -10.39 -7.81 7.82
N CYS A 35 -9.17 -7.52 7.39
CA CYS A 35 -8.63 -6.21 7.09
C CYS A 35 -8.30 -6.08 5.62
N TYR A 36 -8.22 -4.83 5.19
CA TYR A 36 -7.70 -4.42 3.89
C TYR A 36 -6.66 -3.32 4.13
N ILE A 37 -5.52 -3.42 3.46
CA ILE A 37 -4.52 -2.35 3.44
C ILE A 37 -4.44 -1.72 2.07
N THR A 38 -4.49 -0.39 2.04
CA THR A 38 -4.41 0.43 0.83
C THR A 38 -3.28 1.44 0.94
N HIS A 39 -2.64 1.74 -0.18
CA HIS A 39 -1.69 2.83 -0.31
C HIS A 39 -2.30 3.95 -1.16
N TRP A 40 -2.29 5.16 -0.64
CA TRP A 40 -2.75 6.36 -1.31
C TRP A 40 -1.53 7.18 -1.73
N PHE A 41 -1.22 7.27 -3.03
CA PHE A 41 0.05 7.82 -3.52
C PHE A 41 0.17 9.33 -3.35
N ARG A 42 -0.96 10.06 -3.40
CA ARG A 42 -1.00 11.51 -3.25
C ARG A 42 -1.71 11.92 -1.95
N PRO A 43 -1.18 12.93 -1.25
CA PRO A 43 -1.80 13.44 -0.03
C PRO A 43 -3.13 14.15 -0.29
N ASP A 44 -3.29 14.81 -1.45
CA ASP A 44 -4.51 15.49 -1.87
C ASP A 44 -4.46 15.84 -3.38
N PRO A 45 -5.57 15.75 -4.13
CA PRO A 45 -6.86 15.19 -3.76
C PRO A 45 -6.82 13.65 -3.78
N HIS A 46 -7.47 12.99 -2.82
CA HIS A 46 -7.60 11.53 -2.76
C HIS A 46 -8.50 11.00 -3.88
N ALA A 47 -8.04 11.03 -5.13
CA ALA A 47 -8.74 10.39 -6.23
C ALA A 47 -8.67 8.86 -6.06
N PHE A 48 -9.71 8.14 -6.46
CA PHE A 48 -9.71 6.68 -6.47
C PHE A 48 -8.54 6.11 -7.28
N GLU A 49 -8.16 6.82 -8.34
CA GLU A 49 -7.02 6.54 -9.22
C GLU A 49 -5.68 6.57 -8.48
N ASP A 50 -5.61 7.29 -7.34
CA ASP A 50 -4.43 7.38 -6.49
C ASP A 50 -4.43 6.34 -5.36
N CYS A 51 -5.35 5.36 -5.38
CA CYS A 51 -5.43 4.28 -4.40
C CYS A 51 -5.00 2.94 -4.99
N ARG A 52 -4.10 2.24 -4.32
CA ARG A 52 -3.71 0.87 -4.65
C ARG A 52 -4.02 -0.08 -3.51
N ALA A 53 -4.69 -1.18 -3.84
CA ALA A 53 -4.82 -2.32 -2.95
C ALA A 53 -3.44 -2.95 -2.71
N VAL A 54 -3.06 -3.06 -1.44
CA VAL A 54 -1.78 -3.65 -1.02
C VAL A 54 -1.99 -5.10 -0.56
N GLY A 55 -3.10 -5.38 0.14
CA GLY A 55 -3.43 -6.71 0.61
C GLY A 55 -4.72 -6.77 1.43
N SER A 56 -5.17 -7.99 1.73
CA SER A 56 -6.35 -8.28 2.53
C SER A 56 -6.16 -9.57 3.34
N GLY A 57 -6.94 -9.76 4.41
CA GLY A 57 -6.88 -10.94 5.27
C GLY A 57 -6.84 -10.54 6.74
N THR A 58 -6.16 -11.31 7.58
CA THR A 58 -5.86 -10.91 8.96
C THR A 58 -4.87 -9.74 9.02
N VAL A 59 -4.79 -9.04 10.15
CA VAL A 59 -3.82 -7.94 10.36
C VAL A 59 -2.39 -8.38 10.03
N SER A 60 -2.01 -9.59 10.41
CA SER A 60 -0.69 -10.15 10.12
C SER A 60 -0.45 -10.36 8.63
N GLU A 61 -1.46 -10.83 7.88
CA GLU A 61 -1.38 -11.00 6.43
C GLU A 61 -1.33 -9.66 5.70
N CYS A 62 -2.12 -8.68 6.13
CA CYS A 62 -2.07 -7.29 5.65
C CYS A 62 -0.65 -6.70 5.83
N LEU A 63 -0.01 -6.91 6.99
CA LEU A 63 1.36 -6.42 7.24
C LEU A 63 2.42 -7.18 6.45
N ALA A 64 2.28 -8.49 6.26
CA ALA A 64 3.19 -9.24 5.39
C ALA A 64 3.07 -8.79 3.93
N ALA A 65 1.87 -8.42 3.48
CA ALA A 65 1.65 -7.84 2.15
C ALA A 65 2.29 -6.45 2.03
N LEU A 66 2.21 -5.63 3.07
CA LEU A 66 2.91 -4.34 3.15
C LEU A 66 4.42 -4.49 2.99
N ASP A 67 5.04 -5.45 3.69
CA ASP A 67 6.49 -5.66 3.61
C ASP A 67 6.92 -6.01 2.18
N ARG A 68 6.17 -6.88 1.49
CA ARG A 68 6.41 -7.20 0.07
C ARG A 68 6.20 -5.99 -0.83
N TYR A 69 5.15 -5.21 -0.58
CA TYR A 69 4.84 -4.02 -1.36
C TYR A 69 5.96 -2.98 -1.26
N VAL A 70 6.45 -2.69 -0.05
CA VAL A 70 7.56 -1.77 0.18
C VAL A 70 8.85 -2.30 -0.45
N ALA A 71 9.14 -3.60 -0.34
CA ALA A 71 10.34 -4.18 -0.94
C ALA A 71 10.41 -4.00 -2.47
N VAL A 72 9.25 -3.98 -3.14
CA VAL A 72 9.15 -3.80 -4.59
C VAL A 72 9.14 -2.33 -5.02
N ASN A 73 8.50 -1.46 -4.24
CA ASN A 73 8.22 -0.08 -4.63
C ASN A 73 9.11 0.96 -3.95
N ALA A 74 9.88 0.59 -2.92
CA ALA A 74 10.87 1.49 -2.34
C ALA A 74 11.92 1.83 -3.40
N PRO A 75 12.33 3.10 -3.50
CA PRO A 75 13.42 3.46 -4.40
C PRO A 75 14.63 2.59 -4.03
N ALA A 76 15.10 1.77 -4.99
CA ALA A 76 16.38 1.09 -4.85
C ALA A 76 17.38 2.19 -4.54
N SER A 77 18.00 2.15 -3.36
CA SER A 77 18.94 3.18 -2.93
C SER A 77 19.99 3.39 -4.04
N GLY A 78 19.81 4.44 -4.85
CA GLY A 78 20.72 4.81 -5.94
C GLY A 78 20.33 4.48 -7.40
N ALA A 79 19.10 4.05 -7.75
CA ALA A 79 18.72 3.88 -9.16
C ALA A 79 17.59 4.83 -9.61
N ASP A 80 17.97 5.75 -10.50
CA ASP A 80 17.17 6.73 -11.25
C ASP A 80 15.77 6.20 -11.63
N SER A 81 14.74 6.63 -10.89
CA SER A 81 13.37 6.17 -11.05
C SER A 81 12.61 7.11 -12.00
N ARG A 82 12.97 7.07 -13.29
CA ARG A 82 12.17 7.64 -14.38
C ARG A 82 11.52 6.59 -15.29
N ALA A 83 11.70 5.31 -15.01
CA ALA A 83 11.22 4.23 -15.86
C ALA A 83 10.51 3.16 -15.03
N ARG A 84 9.22 3.40 -14.72
CA ARG A 84 8.24 2.32 -14.49
C ARG A 84 6.84 2.91 -14.31
N ASN A 85 6.29 3.46 -15.40
CA ASN A 85 4.84 3.57 -15.52
C ASN A 85 4.40 3.42 -16.98
N GLU A 86 4.60 2.23 -17.53
CA GLU A 86 3.78 1.74 -18.64
C GLU A 86 3.39 0.31 -18.30
N ALA A 87 2.22 0.15 -17.66
CA ALA A 87 1.52 -1.12 -17.73
C ALA A 87 0.79 -1.16 -19.08
N PRO A 88 0.90 -2.24 -19.86
CA PRO A 88 0.17 -2.37 -21.10
C PRO A 88 -1.32 -2.50 -20.80
N VAL A 89 -2.13 -1.59 -21.35
CA VAL A 89 -3.59 -1.78 -21.42
C VAL A 89 -3.84 -3.01 -22.29
N LEU A 90 -4.16 -4.13 -21.65
CA LEU A 90 -4.75 -5.27 -22.32
C LEU A 90 -6.17 -4.92 -22.75
N MET A 91 -6.42 -5.11 -24.04
CA MET A 91 -7.71 -5.03 -24.71
C MET A 91 -8.71 -6.07 -24.17
N ALA A 92 -9.96 -5.66 -23.97
CA ALA A 92 -11.17 -6.49 -24.05
C ALA A 92 -12.32 -5.54 -24.45
N ALA A 93 -12.82 -5.63 -25.69
CA ALA A 93 -14.12 -6.24 -26.07
C ALA A 93 -15.31 -5.46 -25.44
N GLU A 94 -16.26 -4.90 -26.18
CA GLU A 94 -16.88 -5.24 -27.48
C GLU A 94 -17.30 -3.98 -28.27
#